data_AF-A0A938PL49-F1
#
_entry.id   AF-A0A938PL49-F1
#
_cell.length_a   1.000
_cell.length_b   1.000
_cell.length_c   1.000
_cell.angle_alpha   90.00
_cell.angle_beta   90.00
_cell.angle_gamma   90.00
#
_symmetry.space_group_name_H-M   'P 1'
#
loop_
_entity.id
_entity.type
_entity.pdbx_description
1 polymer ?
#
loop_
_entity_poly.entity_id
_entity_poly.type
_entity_poly.pdbx_seq_one_letter_code
_entity_poly.pdbx_strand_id
1 'polypeptide(L)'
;MSETLISSDFPLSPAMRRTLDTVLEIIVPADPERGLPSARDVNVVAYLAEHSAGYWGELERQLQLLDASARRQFAVPFAELTPDERMRVAHQLRSADPTFLRRLALEAITCYYQDDRVMLAIGLEPRPPAPKGHEAYTGDFSLVNPVVARGSIWRRTDN
;
A
#
# COMPACT_ATOMS: atom_id res chain seq x y z
N MET A 1 1.18 -25.85 21.29
CA MET A 1 0.87 -25.34 19.94
C MET A 1 2.07 -24.52 19.53
N SER A 2 2.76 -24.97 18.50
CA SER A 2 4.11 -24.54 18.15
C SER A 2 4.12 -23.09 17.67
N GLU A 3 4.86 -22.24 18.36
CA GLU A 3 5.32 -20.95 17.84
C GLU A 3 6.24 -21.25 16.66
N THR A 4 5.69 -21.18 15.45
CA THR A 4 6.51 -21.15 14.25
C THR A 4 7.25 -19.83 14.24
N LEU A 5 8.54 -19.89 14.58
CA LEU A 5 9.54 -18.87 14.30
C LEU A 5 9.36 -18.36 12.86
N ILE A 6 8.80 -17.17 12.71
CA ILE A 6 8.85 -16.44 11.44
C ILE A 6 10.29 -15.94 11.32
N SER A 7 11.06 -16.59 10.44
CA SER A 7 12.46 -16.26 10.20
C SER A 7 12.60 -14.79 9.81
N SER A 8 13.35 -14.03 10.62
CA SER A 8 13.65 -12.60 10.50
C SER A 8 14.72 -12.32 9.41
N ASP A 9 14.69 -13.02 8.28
CA ASP A 9 15.84 -13.06 7.35
C ASP A 9 15.87 -11.92 6.31
N PHE A 10 15.06 -10.88 6.45
CA PHE A 10 15.04 -9.75 5.49
C PHE A 10 15.47 -8.40 6.10
N PRO A 11 16.65 -8.26 6.73
CA PRO A 11 17.10 -6.97 7.21
C PRO A 11 17.65 -6.13 6.04
N LEU A 12 16.83 -5.19 5.55
CA LEU A 12 17.33 -4.10 4.69
C LEU A 12 18.50 -3.40 5.38
N SER A 13 19.56 -3.08 4.62
CA SER A 13 20.67 -2.28 5.16
C SER A 13 20.17 -0.92 5.67
N PRO A 14 20.85 -0.26 6.63
CA PRO A 14 20.42 1.05 7.13
C PRO A 14 20.24 2.12 6.04
N ALA A 15 21.07 2.07 4.99
CA ALA A 15 20.94 2.97 3.84
C ALA A 15 19.67 2.66 3.01
N MET A 16 19.43 1.39 2.70
CA MET A 16 18.21 0.95 2.00
C MET A 16 16.96 1.30 2.79
N ARG A 17 16.99 1.12 4.13
CA ARG A 17 15.87 1.48 4.99
C ARG A 17 15.55 2.97 4.92
N ARG A 18 16.56 3.85 4.99
CA ARG A 18 16.35 5.30 4.83
C ARG A 18 15.79 5.66 3.46
N THR A 19 16.28 5.02 2.40
CA THR A 19 15.72 5.20 1.04
C THR A 19 14.27 4.76 0.99
N LEU A 20 13.93 3.59 1.54
CA LEU A 20 12.56 3.09 1.60
C LEU A 20 11.66 4.04 2.39
N ASP A 21 12.05 4.44 3.60
CA ASP A 21 11.27 5.37 4.44
C ASP A 21 11.02 6.69 3.71
N THR A 22 12.01 7.19 2.96
CA THR A 22 11.86 8.39 2.13
C THR A 22 10.87 8.19 0.99
N VAL A 23 10.88 7.02 0.33
CA VAL A 23 9.90 6.68 -0.72
C VAL A 23 8.50 6.53 -0.13
N LEU A 24 8.36 5.90 1.04
CA LEU A 24 7.08 5.73 1.72
C LEU A 24 6.46 7.08 2.11
N GLU A 25 7.27 8.01 2.64
CA GLU A 25 6.85 9.38 2.92
C GLU A 25 6.33 10.11 1.66
N ILE A 26 6.89 9.84 0.49
CA ILE A 26 6.42 10.41 -0.78
C ILE A 26 5.08 9.77 -1.21
N ILE A 27 4.88 8.48 -0.95
CA ILE A 27 3.66 7.75 -1.36
C ILE A 27 2.46 8.20 -0.52
N VAL A 28 2.60 8.20 0.82
CA VAL A 28 1.59 8.73 1.73
C VAL A 28 2.31 9.57 2.80
N PRO A 29 2.33 10.91 2.68
CA PRO A 29 2.92 11.77 3.69
C PRO A 29 2.05 11.82 4.95
N ALA A 30 2.62 12.25 6.06
CA ALA A 30 1.83 12.49 7.27
C ALA A 30 0.87 13.68 7.07
N ASP A 31 -0.32 13.59 7.67
CA ASP A 31 -1.28 14.70 7.75
C ASP A 31 -1.65 14.93 9.22
N PRO A 32 -0.92 15.84 9.91
CA PRO A 32 -1.13 16.11 11.33
C PRO A 32 -2.51 16.71 11.64
N GLU A 33 -3.10 17.46 10.71
CA GLU A 33 -4.42 18.09 10.91
C GLU A 33 -5.51 17.02 11.01
N ARG A 34 -5.38 15.95 10.24
CA ARG A 34 -6.30 14.80 10.25
C ARG A 34 -5.86 13.67 11.18
N GLY A 35 -4.74 13.83 11.88
CA GLY A 35 -4.15 12.79 12.74
C GLY A 35 -3.68 11.55 11.99
N LEU A 36 -3.40 11.67 10.69
CA LEU A 36 -2.97 10.57 9.84
C LEU A 36 -1.44 10.43 9.86
N PRO A 37 -0.89 9.24 10.15
CA PRO A 37 0.54 8.99 10.09
C PRO A 37 1.06 9.00 8.64
N SER A 38 2.37 9.01 8.45
CA SER A 38 2.97 8.71 7.14
C SER A 38 2.99 7.20 6.89
N ALA A 39 3.06 6.78 5.62
CA ALA A 39 3.34 5.39 5.27
C ALA A 39 4.70 4.90 5.76
N ARG A 40 5.64 5.79 6.11
CA ARG A 40 6.90 5.38 6.76
C ARG A 40 6.69 4.94 8.21
N ASP A 41 5.63 5.42 8.85
CA ASP A 41 5.33 5.18 10.27
C ASP A 41 4.49 3.90 10.48
N VAL A 42 4.06 3.25 9.39
CA VAL A 42 3.42 1.91 9.41
C VAL A 42 4.46 0.83 9.05
N ASN A 43 4.27 -0.40 9.53
CA ASN A 43 5.28 -1.46 9.40
C ASN A 43 5.25 -2.17 8.03
N VAL A 44 5.50 -1.41 6.95
CA VAL A 44 5.49 -1.93 5.57
C VAL A 44 6.50 -3.06 5.37
N VAL A 45 7.64 -3.03 6.05
CA VAL A 45 8.66 -4.10 5.95
C VAL A 45 8.10 -5.43 6.47
N ALA A 46 7.47 -5.45 7.63
CA ALA A 46 6.84 -6.66 8.14
C ALA A 46 5.68 -7.12 7.25
N TYR A 47 4.87 -6.18 6.75
CA TYR A 47 3.78 -6.49 5.82
C TYR A 47 4.28 -7.18 4.55
N LEU A 48 5.34 -6.64 3.93
CA LEU A 48 5.95 -7.23 2.73
C LEU A 48 6.57 -8.60 3.01
N ALA A 49 7.09 -8.83 4.21
CA ALA A 49 7.68 -10.12 4.60
C ALA A 49 6.61 -11.22 4.60
N GLU A 50 5.42 -10.88 5.11
CA GLU A 50 4.29 -11.80 5.23
C GLU A 50 3.57 -12.02 3.89
N HIS A 51 3.33 -10.95 3.12
CA HIS A 51 2.44 -11.00 1.96
C HIS A 51 3.17 -11.09 0.61
N SER A 52 4.48 -10.84 0.59
CA SER A 52 5.25 -10.60 -0.63
C SER A 52 6.67 -11.21 -0.58
N ALA A 53 6.83 -12.42 -0.03
CA ALA A 53 8.13 -13.07 0.17
C ALA A 53 9.04 -13.13 -1.09
N GLY A 54 8.48 -13.23 -2.30
CA GLY A 54 9.24 -13.21 -3.56
C GLY A 54 9.69 -11.82 -4.05
N TYR A 55 9.34 -10.75 -3.34
CA TYR A 55 9.57 -9.37 -3.75
C TYR A 55 10.92 -8.78 -3.28
N TRP A 56 11.54 -9.38 -2.26
CA TRP A 56 12.69 -8.80 -1.55
C TRP A 56 13.89 -8.48 -2.44
N GLY A 57 14.33 -9.43 -3.28
CA GLY A 57 15.49 -9.20 -4.15
C GLY A 57 15.27 -8.06 -5.15
N GLU A 58 14.05 -7.92 -5.66
CA GLU A 58 13.70 -6.80 -6.55
C GLU A 58 13.61 -5.47 -5.78
N LEU A 59 13.05 -5.49 -4.57
CA LEU A 59 13.00 -4.32 -3.70
C LEU A 59 14.40 -3.79 -3.38
N GLU A 60 15.32 -4.66 -2.96
CA GLU A 60 16.70 -4.28 -2.65
C GLU A 60 17.40 -3.65 -3.85
N ARG A 61 17.30 -4.31 -5.01
CA ARG A 61 17.89 -3.84 -6.27
C ARG A 61 17.38 -2.45 -6.66
N GLN A 62 16.07 -2.23 -6.51
CA GLN A 62 15.44 -0.96 -6.89
C GLN A 62 15.74 0.17 -5.89
N LEU A 63 15.80 -0.13 -4.59
CA LEU A 63 16.25 0.83 -3.58
C LEU A 63 17.71 1.25 -3.80
N GLN A 64 18.58 0.30 -4.18
CA GLN A 64 19.96 0.60 -4.58
C GLN A 64 20.00 1.48 -5.84
N LEU A 65 19.16 1.20 -6.83
CA LEU A 65 19.10 1.97 -8.08
C LEU A 65 18.67 3.42 -7.82
N LEU A 66 17.69 3.64 -6.94
CA LEU A 66 17.29 4.98 -6.49
C LEU A 66 18.46 5.72 -5.83
N ASP A 67 19.13 5.08 -4.85
CA ASP A 67 20.26 5.71 -4.13
C ASP A 67 21.44 6.00 -5.07
N ALA A 68 21.78 5.07 -5.96
CA ALA A 68 22.84 5.25 -6.95
C ALA A 68 22.50 6.37 -7.95
N SER A 69 21.24 6.47 -8.37
CA SER A 69 20.79 7.53 -9.27
C SER A 69 20.90 8.91 -8.62
N ALA A 70 20.52 9.02 -7.35
CA ALA A 70 20.69 10.23 -6.55
C ALA A 70 22.15 10.64 -6.43
N ARG A 71 23.03 9.70 -6.04
CA ARG A 71 24.48 9.96 -5.91
C ARG A 71 25.10 10.40 -7.23
N ARG A 72 24.70 9.79 -8.34
CA ARG A 72 25.22 10.16 -9.67
C ARG A 72 24.80 11.57 -10.09
N GLN A 73 23.58 11.99 -9.76
CA GLN A 73 23.02 13.27 -10.20
C GLN A 73 23.33 14.44 -9.25
N PHE A 74 23.41 14.18 -7.96
CA PHE A 74 23.45 15.20 -6.91
C PHE A 74 24.59 14.99 -5.89
N ALA A 75 25.44 13.97 -6.07
CA ALA A 75 26.55 13.61 -5.18
C ALA A 75 26.17 13.24 -3.74
N VAL A 76 24.88 13.11 -3.43
CA VAL A 76 24.35 12.74 -2.10
C VAL A 76 23.39 11.54 -2.19
N PRO A 77 23.18 10.81 -1.08
CA PRO A 77 22.20 9.70 -1.02
C PRO A 77 20.78 10.17 -1.33
N PHE A 78 19.91 9.26 -1.82
CA PHE A 78 18.52 9.61 -2.15
C PHE A 78 17.75 10.17 -0.95
N ALA A 79 17.97 9.59 0.23
CA ALA A 79 17.34 10.04 1.48
C ALA A 79 17.73 11.47 1.90
N GLU A 80 18.84 12.00 1.39
CA GLU A 80 19.35 13.35 1.73
C GLU A 80 18.97 14.41 0.70
N LEU A 81 18.38 14.01 -0.42
CA LEU A 81 17.88 14.93 -1.44
C LEU A 81 16.77 15.83 -0.90
N THR A 82 16.66 17.03 -1.47
CA THR A 82 15.48 17.89 -1.25
C THR A 82 14.21 17.27 -1.86
N PRO A 83 13.00 17.69 -1.45
CA PRO A 83 11.75 17.15 -2.01
C PRO A 83 11.67 17.22 -3.55
N ASP A 84 12.09 18.33 -4.15
CA ASP A 84 12.08 18.51 -5.60
C ASP A 84 13.08 17.61 -6.32
N GLU A 85 14.24 17.35 -5.72
CA GLU A 85 15.25 16.42 -6.26
C GLU A 85 14.79 14.97 -6.15
N ARG A 86 14.17 14.59 -5.02
CA ARG A 86 13.57 13.26 -4.85
C ARG A 86 12.52 13.00 -5.92
N MET A 87 11.65 13.99 -6.17
CA MET A 87 10.60 13.90 -7.18
C MET A 87 11.19 13.73 -8.59
N ARG A 88 12.26 14.48 -8.92
CA ARG A 88 12.99 14.32 -10.19
C ARG A 88 13.56 12.91 -10.36
N VAL A 89 14.24 12.37 -9.35
CA VAL A 89 14.81 11.01 -9.41
C VAL A 89 13.71 9.95 -9.50
N ALA A 90 12.64 10.08 -8.72
CA ALA A 90 11.51 9.14 -8.73
C ALA A 90 10.77 9.15 -10.08
N HIS A 91 10.56 10.32 -10.69
CA HIS A 91 9.96 10.42 -12.02
C HIS A 91 10.81 9.74 -13.09
N GLN A 92 12.13 9.94 -13.08
CA GLN A 92 13.01 9.26 -14.04
C GLN A 92 12.94 7.74 -13.92
N LEU A 93 12.94 7.20 -12.69
CA LEU A 93 12.79 5.77 -12.48
C LEU A 93 11.44 5.27 -12.98
N ARG A 94 10.35 6.00 -12.66
CA ARG A 94 9.00 5.67 -13.14
C ARG A 94 8.90 5.69 -14.66
N SER A 95 9.58 6.63 -15.33
CA SER A 95 9.63 6.72 -16.79
C SER A 95 10.43 5.59 -17.44
N ALA A 96 11.46 5.08 -16.76
CA ALA A 96 12.27 3.96 -17.24
C ALA A 96 11.54 2.61 -17.07
N ASP A 97 10.96 2.37 -15.90
CA ASP A 97 10.07 1.24 -15.62
C ASP A 97 9.11 1.59 -14.47
N PRO A 98 7.80 1.77 -14.75
CA PRO A 98 6.83 2.15 -13.73
C PRO A 98 6.46 0.99 -12.80
N THR A 99 6.81 -0.26 -13.13
CA THR A 99 6.27 -1.46 -12.48
C THR A 99 6.62 -1.53 -11.01
N PHE A 100 7.89 -1.28 -10.66
CA PHE A 100 8.36 -1.32 -9.28
C PHE A 100 7.67 -0.29 -8.40
N LEU A 101 7.73 1.00 -8.76
CA LEU A 101 7.14 2.07 -7.95
C LEU A 101 5.62 1.93 -7.83
N ARG A 102 4.95 1.44 -8.88
CA ARG A 102 3.51 1.15 -8.83
C ARG A 102 3.21 0.02 -7.85
N ARG A 103 3.97 -1.08 -7.89
CA ARG A 103 3.79 -2.20 -6.95
C ARG A 103 4.07 -1.75 -5.52
N LEU A 104 5.21 -1.10 -5.27
CA LEU A 104 5.55 -0.60 -3.93
C LEU A 104 4.47 0.35 -3.39
N ALA A 105 3.95 1.25 -4.22
CA ALA A 105 2.86 2.13 -3.83
C ALA A 105 1.58 1.35 -3.46
N LEU A 106 1.21 0.33 -4.23
CA LEU A 106 0.04 -0.51 -3.93
C LEU A 106 0.20 -1.26 -2.61
N GLU A 107 1.35 -1.90 -2.39
CA GLU A 107 1.64 -2.63 -1.14
C GLU A 107 1.65 -1.67 0.06
N ALA A 108 2.28 -0.51 -0.08
CA ALA A 108 2.33 0.51 0.95
C ALA A 108 0.93 1.04 1.31
N ILE A 109 0.10 1.35 0.30
CA ILE A 109 -1.28 1.82 0.53
C ILE A 109 -2.15 0.72 1.15
N THR A 110 -1.98 -0.53 0.71
CA THR A 110 -2.72 -1.68 1.27
C THR A 110 -2.37 -1.87 2.75
N CYS A 111 -1.08 -1.84 3.08
CA CYS A 111 -0.61 -1.86 4.47
C CYS A 111 -1.10 -0.66 5.27
N TYR A 112 -1.06 0.54 4.70
CA TYR A 112 -1.43 1.79 5.36
C TYR A 112 -2.88 1.78 5.85
N TYR A 113 -3.83 1.37 5.02
CA TYR A 113 -5.24 1.32 5.41
C TYR A 113 -5.62 0.11 6.28
N GLN A 114 -4.65 -0.74 6.65
CA GLN A 114 -4.80 -1.78 7.67
C GLN A 114 -4.27 -1.34 9.04
N ASP A 115 -3.57 -0.19 9.14
CA ASP A 115 -3.09 0.32 10.42
C ASP A 115 -4.24 0.91 11.25
N ASP A 116 -4.38 0.44 12.49
CA ASP A 116 -5.48 0.85 13.39
C ASP A 116 -5.56 2.37 13.57
N ARG A 117 -4.42 3.08 13.59
CA ARG A 117 -4.40 4.55 13.74
C ARG A 117 -5.00 5.22 12.52
N VAL A 118 -4.70 4.70 11.32
CA VAL A 118 -5.27 5.19 10.06
C VAL A 118 -6.77 4.90 10.02
N MET A 119 -7.19 3.67 10.34
CA MET A 119 -8.59 3.29 10.36
C MET A 119 -9.41 4.19 11.29
N LEU A 120 -8.93 4.41 12.52
CA LEU A 120 -9.57 5.29 13.49
C LEU A 120 -9.64 6.74 12.99
N ALA A 121 -8.56 7.26 12.40
CA ALA A 121 -8.51 8.63 11.89
C ALA A 121 -9.50 8.89 10.74
N ILE A 122 -9.83 7.86 9.94
CA ILE A 122 -10.85 7.95 8.88
C ILE A 122 -12.27 7.54 9.33
N GLY A 123 -12.47 7.36 10.64
CA GLY A 123 -13.79 7.04 11.22
C GLY A 123 -14.21 5.58 11.08
N LEU A 124 -13.26 4.67 10.84
CA LEU A 124 -13.51 3.23 10.79
C LEU A 124 -13.06 2.56 12.09
N GLU A 125 -13.84 1.56 12.52
CA GLU A 125 -13.48 0.70 13.65
C GLU A 125 -12.41 -0.32 13.18
N PRO A 126 -11.24 -0.41 13.85
CA PRO A 126 -10.19 -1.37 13.51
C PRO A 126 -10.59 -2.76 13.96
N ARG A 127 -11.30 -3.47 13.09
CA ARG A 127 -11.75 -4.84 13.36
C ARG A 127 -11.84 -5.66 12.08
N PRO A 128 -11.79 -7.00 12.20
CA PRO A 128 -12.07 -7.87 11.08
C PRO A 128 -13.45 -7.60 10.47
N PRO A 129 -13.61 -7.78 9.14
CA PRO A 129 -14.89 -7.59 8.49
C PRO A 129 -15.94 -8.62 8.95
N ALA A 130 -15.53 -9.82 9.37
CA ALA A 130 -16.42 -10.85 9.90
C ALA A 130 -16.21 -11.06 11.41
N PRO A 131 -17.26 -11.39 12.19
CA PRO A 131 -18.63 -11.68 11.76
C PRO A 131 -19.55 -10.44 11.69
N LYS A 132 -19.17 -9.32 12.31
CA LYS A 132 -20.05 -8.14 12.50
C LYS A 132 -20.40 -7.42 11.18
N GLY A 133 -19.57 -7.52 10.13
CA GLY A 133 -19.77 -6.78 8.86
C GLY A 133 -19.59 -5.27 9.02
N HIS A 134 -19.56 -4.51 7.93
CA HIS A 134 -19.86 -3.07 7.98
C HIS A 134 -21.31 -2.88 7.54
N GLU A 135 -21.98 -1.85 8.06
CA GLU A 135 -23.32 -1.51 7.62
C GLU A 135 -23.25 -1.03 6.16
N ALA A 136 -23.88 -1.78 5.25
CA ALA A 136 -23.90 -1.43 3.84
C ALA A 136 -25.06 -0.47 3.57
N TYR A 137 -24.80 0.60 2.81
CA TYR A 137 -25.86 1.43 2.28
C TYR A 137 -26.78 0.58 1.41
N THR A 138 -28.05 0.47 1.81
CA THR A 138 -29.05 -0.38 1.16
C THR A 138 -29.38 0.06 -0.26
N GLY A 139 -29.08 1.31 -0.64
CA GLY A 139 -29.40 1.83 -1.96
C GLY A 139 -30.88 2.19 -2.12
N ASP A 140 -31.20 2.87 -3.23
CA ASP A 140 -32.60 3.05 -3.64
C ASP A 140 -33.06 1.82 -4.44
N PHE A 141 -33.74 0.90 -3.75
CA PHE A 141 -34.31 -0.29 -4.38
C PHE A 141 -35.43 0.03 -5.39
N SER A 142 -35.94 1.26 -5.45
CA SER A 142 -36.89 1.64 -6.50
C SER A 142 -36.31 1.48 -7.91
N LEU A 143 -34.98 1.57 -8.05
CA LEU A 143 -34.25 1.39 -9.30
C LEU A 143 -34.37 -0.02 -9.88
N VAL A 144 -34.63 -1.04 -9.06
CA VAL A 144 -34.81 -2.43 -9.52
C VAL A 144 -36.27 -2.80 -9.80
N ASN A 145 -37.22 -1.90 -9.51
CA ASN A 145 -38.64 -2.13 -9.78
C ASN A 145 -38.94 -2.53 -11.23
N PRO A 146 -38.30 -1.96 -12.29
CA PRO A 146 -38.54 -2.40 -13.66
C PRO A 146 -38.15 -3.86 -13.92
N VAL A 147 -37.11 -4.35 -13.24
CA VAL A 147 -36.65 -5.75 -13.37
C VAL A 147 -37.66 -6.69 -12.71
N VAL A 148 -38.14 -6.32 -11.52
CA VAL A 148 -39.19 -7.08 -10.81
C VAL A 148 -40.48 -7.11 -11.63
N ALA A 149 -40.90 -5.95 -12.16
CA ALA A 149 -42.12 -5.81 -12.96
C ALA A 149 -42.08 -6.60 -14.27
N ARG A 150 -40.89 -6.88 -14.83
CA ARG A 150 -40.73 -7.68 -16.05
C ARG A 150 -41.22 -9.13 -15.88
N GLY A 151 -41.22 -9.66 -14.65
CA GLY A 151 -41.60 -11.04 -14.37
C GLY A 151 -40.60 -12.09 -14.85
N SER A 152 -40.99 -13.36 -14.73
CA SER A 152 -40.14 -14.51 -15.09
C SER A 152 -39.82 -14.54 -16.59
N ILE A 153 -38.54 -14.64 -16.92
CA ILE A 153 -38.06 -14.90 -18.31
C ILE A 153 -37.67 -16.35 -18.56
N TRP A 154 -37.73 -17.19 -17.53
CA TRP A 154 -37.42 -18.61 -17.64
C TRP A 154 -38.64 -19.41 -18.10
N ARG A 155 -38.38 -20.47 -18.87
CA ARG A 155 -39.41 -21.43 -19.27
C ARG A 155 -39.73 -22.33 -18.08
N ARG A 156 -41.00 -22.40 -17.67
CA ARG A 156 -41.45 -23.41 -16.71
C ARG A 156 -41.39 -24.78 -17.37
N THR A 157 -40.78 -25.75 -16.70
CA THR A 157 -40.90 -27.17 -17.03
C THR A 157 -42.00 -27.76 -16.18
N ASP A 158 -43.02 -28.31 -16.83
CA ASP A 158 -44.08 -29.04 -16.15
C ASP A 158 -43.55 -30.44 -15.79
N ASN A 159 -43.87 -30.93 -14.59
CA ASN A 159 -43.56 -32.29 -14.13
C ASN A 159 -44.84 -33.10 -14.10
#